data_AF-A0A015L9A8-F1
#
_entry.id   AF-A0A015L9A8-F1
#
_cell.length_a   1.000
_cell.length_b   1.000
_cell.length_c   1.000
_cell.angle_alpha   90.00
_cell.angle_beta   90.00
_cell.angle_gamma   90.00
#
_symmetry.space_group_name_H-M   'P 1'
#
loop_
_entity.id
_entity.type
_entity.pdbx_description
1 polymer ?
#
loop_
_entity_poly.entity_id
_entity_poly.type
_entity_poly.pdbx_seq_one_letter_code
_entity_poly.pdbx_strand_id
1 'polypeptide(L)'
;MSGWKPGLKKIYLPNVIFRLMRTPSLPPNKVAFRIPTNINKLDIKDYLTNIYKLDVVDVRTMVYAAESQINNQRYRPSYKKAIVTLGDDFNYPPRPIELKYSDAELFREDRKSRYRKLAGWKSRPIRVLVKQEENYKLKEEKDKQIKERNLDVEKSEGN
;
A
#
# COMPACT_ATOMS: atom_id res chain seq x y z
N MET A 1 13.53 -4.10 30.96
CA MET A 1 14.07 -4.96 29.88
C MET A 1 13.03 -6.02 29.55
N SER A 2 12.52 -6.01 28.33
CA SER A 2 11.41 -6.87 27.85
C SER A 2 11.75 -8.36 28.07
N GLY A 3 10.90 -9.07 28.82
CA GLY A 3 11.10 -10.44 29.31
C GLY A 3 10.86 -11.54 28.26
N TRP A 4 11.34 -11.35 27.04
CA TRP A 4 11.22 -12.35 25.97
C TRP A 4 12.59 -12.93 25.59
N LYS A 5 12.65 -14.26 25.39
CA LYS A 5 13.88 -14.97 25.03
C LYS A 5 14.06 -15.01 23.51
N PRO A 6 15.16 -14.47 22.95
CA PRO A 6 15.45 -14.60 21.52
C PRO A 6 15.77 -16.06 21.15
N GLY A 7 15.54 -16.40 19.88
CA GLY A 7 15.89 -17.73 19.37
C GLY A 7 17.40 -17.96 19.30
N LEU A 8 17.84 -19.22 19.40
CA LEU A 8 19.25 -19.60 19.28
C LEU A 8 19.77 -19.50 17.83
N LYS A 9 18.88 -19.74 16.85
CA LYS A 9 19.23 -19.74 15.43
C LYS A 9 19.35 -18.30 14.91
N LYS A 10 20.58 -17.86 14.67
CA LYS A 10 20.87 -16.54 14.10
C LYS A 10 20.63 -16.53 12.60
N ILE A 11 19.83 -15.58 12.11
CA ILE A 11 19.62 -15.33 10.68
C ILE A 11 20.21 -13.94 10.38
N TYR A 12 21.34 -13.92 9.70
CA TYR A 12 22.05 -12.67 9.40
C TYR A 12 21.42 -11.89 8.24
N LEU A 13 20.90 -12.59 7.22
CA LEU A 13 20.38 -12.01 5.99
C LEU A 13 18.96 -12.56 5.69
N PRO A 14 17.92 -12.06 6.37
CA PRO A 14 16.56 -12.56 6.18
C PRO A 14 15.97 -12.10 4.83
N ASN A 15 15.63 -13.06 3.95
CA ASN A 15 14.93 -12.79 2.70
C ASN A 15 13.40 -12.89 2.89
N VAL A 16 12.81 -11.90 3.56
CA VAL A 16 11.38 -11.88 3.88
C VAL A 16 10.79 -10.50 3.60
N ILE A 17 9.54 -10.48 3.12
CA ILE A 17 8.85 -9.23 2.78
C ILE A 17 7.67 -9.06 3.72
N PHE A 18 7.73 -8.03 4.56
CA PHE A 18 6.63 -7.60 5.41
C PHE A 18 5.92 -6.42 4.74
N ARG A 19 4.63 -6.57 4.44
CA ARG A 19 3.83 -5.49 3.85
C ARG A 19 2.88 -4.92 4.88
N LEU A 20 3.11 -3.67 5.28
CA LEU A 20 2.21 -2.93 6.17
C LEU A 20 0.85 -2.72 5.47
N MET A 21 -0.24 -3.09 6.13
CA MET A 21 -1.60 -2.98 5.60
C MET A 21 -2.38 -1.91 6.35
N ARG A 22 -2.92 -0.95 5.60
CA ARG A 22 -3.79 0.08 6.15
C ARG A 22 -5.14 -0.50 6.58
N THR A 23 -5.39 -0.54 7.89
CA THR A 23 -6.58 -1.12 8.51
C THR A 23 -7.24 -0.13 9.48
N PRO A 24 -8.15 0.75 9.00
CA PRO A 24 -8.81 1.74 9.85
C PRO A 24 -9.79 1.13 10.87
N SER A 25 -10.15 -0.14 10.70
CA SER A 25 -11.03 -0.88 11.62
C SER A 25 -10.30 -1.40 12.86
N LEU A 26 -8.96 -1.42 12.87
CA LEU A 26 -8.20 -1.86 14.03
C LEU A 26 -7.99 -0.68 15.00
N PRO A 27 -7.88 -0.95 16.31
CA PRO A 27 -7.41 0.02 17.29
C PRO A 27 -6.04 0.63 16.91
N PRO A 28 -5.71 1.84 17.36
CA PRO A 28 -4.49 2.56 16.96
C PRO A 28 -3.19 1.83 17.36
N ASN A 29 -3.19 1.09 18.46
CA ASN A 29 -2.07 0.23 18.87
C ASN A 29 -1.93 -1.07 18.06
N LYS A 30 -2.89 -1.39 17.16
CA LYS A 30 -2.89 -2.63 16.40
C LYS A 30 -2.61 -2.39 14.92
N VAL A 31 -1.52 -2.99 14.47
CA VAL A 31 -1.05 -2.88 13.09
C VAL A 31 -1.16 -4.22 12.38
N ALA A 32 -1.63 -4.21 11.13
CA ALA A 32 -1.72 -5.41 10.31
C ALA A 32 -0.60 -5.48 9.27
N PHE A 33 0.02 -6.64 9.13
CA PHE A 33 1.01 -6.95 8.11
C PHE A 33 0.54 -8.12 7.24
N ARG A 34 0.86 -8.08 5.96
CA ARG A 34 0.83 -9.22 5.05
C ARG A 34 2.24 -9.80 4.94
N ILE A 35 2.35 -11.09 5.24
CA ILE A 35 3.61 -11.81 5.45
C ILE A 35 3.54 -13.14 4.67
N PRO A 36 4.69 -13.69 4.25
CA PRO A 36 4.81 -15.06 3.79
C PRO A 36 4.22 -16.10 4.76
N THR A 37 3.73 -17.22 4.22
CA THR A 37 3.07 -18.28 5.00
C THR A 37 4.01 -19.11 5.87
N ASN A 38 5.31 -19.12 5.57
CA ASN A 38 6.36 -19.84 6.29
C ASN A 38 6.79 -19.18 7.62
N ILE A 39 6.42 -17.92 7.88
CA ILE A 39 6.89 -17.17 9.05
C ILE A 39 6.05 -17.45 10.30
N ASN A 40 6.70 -17.70 11.44
CA ASN A 40 6.03 -17.95 12.72
C ASN A 40 5.81 -16.66 13.54
N LYS A 41 4.96 -16.71 14.58
CA LYS A 41 4.69 -15.59 15.49
C LYS A 41 5.93 -15.09 16.21
N LEU A 42 6.79 -16.02 16.64
CA LEU A 42 8.03 -15.71 17.35
C LEU A 42 8.99 -14.94 16.43
N ASP A 43 9.10 -15.37 15.17
CA ASP A 43 9.93 -14.73 14.15
C ASP A 43 9.44 -13.32 13.84
N ILE A 44 8.12 -13.09 13.82
CA ILE A 44 7.54 -11.76 13.60
C ILE A 44 7.95 -10.80 14.71
N LYS A 45 7.83 -11.24 15.97
CA LYS A 45 8.21 -10.43 17.13
C LYS A 45 9.70 -10.12 17.09
N ASP A 46 10.55 -11.13 16.88
CA ASP A 46 12.00 -10.98 16.79
C ASP A 46 12.42 -10.06 15.63
N TYR A 47 11.81 -10.22 14.44
CA TYR A 47 12.08 -9.40 13.27
C TYR A 47 11.73 -7.93 13.49
N LEU A 48 10.53 -7.63 14.00
CA LEU A 48 10.08 -6.25 14.23
C LEU A 48 10.86 -5.57 15.35
N THR A 49 11.19 -6.29 16.42
CA THR A 49 11.97 -5.74 17.54
C THR A 49 13.44 -5.55 17.17
N ASN A 50 14.07 -6.48 16.44
CA ASN A 50 15.50 -6.37 16.13
C ASN A 50 15.80 -5.43 14.96
N ILE A 51 14.99 -5.46 13.89
CA ILE A 51 15.24 -4.66 12.68
C ILE A 51 14.60 -3.27 12.81
N TYR A 52 13.33 -3.21 13.20
CA TYR A 52 12.58 -1.94 13.25
C TYR A 52 12.54 -1.30 14.65
N LYS A 53 13.13 -1.94 15.67
CA LYS A 53 13.18 -1.44 17.06
C LYS A 53 11.80 -1.16 17.65
N LEU A 54 10.78 -1.92 17.24
CA LEU A 54 9.43 -1.78 17.75
C LEU A 54 9.24 -2.56 19.05
N ASP A 55 8.51 -1.95 20.00
CA ASP A 55 8.01 -2.67 21.17
C ASP A 55 6.73 -3.45 20.80
N VAL A 56 6.83 -4.77 20.82
CA VAL A 56 5.77 -5.68 20.38
C VAL A 56 5.24 -6.47 21.58
N VAL A 57 4.00 -6.19 21.95
CA VAL A 57 3.32 -6.80 23.08
C VAL A 57 2.79 -8.19 22.70
N ASP A 58 1.94 -8.27 21.67
CA ASP A 58 1.27 -9.50 21.22
C ASP A 58 1.28 -9.62 19.68
N VAL A 59 1.30 -10.86 19.18
CA VAL A 59 1.24 -11.15 17.74
C VAL A 59 0.19 -12.22 17.49
N ARG A 60 -0.82 -11.85 16.69
CA ARG A 60 -1.88 -12.75 16.23
C ARG A 60 -1.74 -12.98 14.73
N THR A 61 -1.92 -14.21 14.28
CA THR A 61 -1.74 -14.56 12.86
C THR A 61 -2.93 -15.34 12.34
N MET A 62 -3.30 -15.09 11.09
CA MET A 62 -4.36 -15.80 10.37
C MET A 62 -3.84 -16.12 8.97
N VAL A 63 -4.05 -17.35 8.50
CA VAL A 63 -3.71 -17.75 7.13
C VAL A 63 -4.93 -17.54 6.25
N TYR A 64 -4.77 -16.76 5.18
CA TYR A 64 -5.77 -16.59 4.13
C TYR A 64 -5.45 -17.57 3.00
N ALA A 65 -6.39 -18.47 2.73
CA ALA A 65 -6.27 -19.45 1.66
C ALA A 65 -6.19 -18.77 0.28
N ALA A 66 -5.59 -19.48 -0.67
CA ALA A 66 -5.61 -19.04 -2.06
C ALA A 66 -7.04 -19.14 -2.59
N GLU A 67 -7.49 -18.12 -3.32
CA GLU A 67 -8.75 -18.16 -4.05
C GLU A 67 -8.42 -18.52 -5.50
N SER A 68 -8.92 -19.66 -5.97
CA SER A 68 -8.96 -20.02 -7.39
C SER A 68 -10.37 -19.76 -7.91
N GLN A 69 -10.50 -18.90 -8.92
CA GLN A 69 -11.79 -18.75 -9.61
C GLN A 69 -11.92 -19.84 -10.68
N ILE A 70 -13.13 -20.41 -10.79
CA ILE A 70 -13.51 -21.59 -11.60
C ILE A 70 -13.06 -21.53 -13.08
N ASN A 71 -12.74 -20.35 -13.61
CA ASN A 71 -12.30 -20.14 -14.99
C ASN A 71 -10.80 -19.81 -15.15
N ASN A 72 -9.94 -20.19 -14.21
CA ASN A 72 -8.47 -20.15 -14.31
C ASN A 72 -7.80 -18.78 -14.61
N GLN A 73 -8.56 -17.68 -14.68
CA GLN A 73 -8.04 -16.36 -15.07
C GLN A 73 -7.55 -15.49 -13.91
N ARG A 74 -7.81 -15.88 -12.65
CA ARG A 74 -7.41 -15.06 -11.50
C ARG A 74 -7.07 -15.92 -10.29
N TYR A 75 -5.82 -16.35 -10.23
CA TYR A 75 -5.24 -16.98 -9.04
C TYR A 75 -4.80 -15.90 -8.06
N ARG A 76 -5.36 -15.91 -6.84
CA ARG A 76 -4.84 -15.10 -5.72
C ARG A 76 -4.02 -16.01 -4.82
N PRO A 77 -2.71 -15.80 -4.68
CA PRO A 77 -1.89 -16.64 -3.80
C PRO A 77 -2.32 -16.47 -2.34
N SER A 78 -2.19 -17.55 -1.59
CA SER A 78 -2.38 -17.54 -0.14
C SER A 78 -1.38 -16.58 0.52
N TYR A 79 -1.76 -16.06 1.68
CA TYR A 79 -0.89 -15.20 2.45
C TYR A 79 -1.21 -15.29 3.93
N LYS A 80 -0.25 -14.96 4.78
CA LYS A 80 -0.47 -14.84 6.21
C LYS A 80 -0.70 -13.38 6.55
N LYS A 81 -1.75 -13.10 7.32
CA LYS A 81 -1.99 -11.81 7.95
C LYS A 81 -1.51 -11.91 9.39
N ALA A 82 -0.64 -10.98 9.79
CA ALA A 82 -0.29 -10.78 11.18
C ALA A 82 -0.92 -9.50 11.69
N ILE A 83 -1.52 -9.54 12.87
CA ILE A 83 -1.98 -8.39 13.63
C ILE A 83 -1.05 -8.30 14.83
N VAL A 84 -0.31 -7.20 14.90
CA VAL A 84 0.70 -6.94 15.92
C VAL A 84 0.16 -5.86 16.84
N THR A 85 0.17 -6.13 18.14
CA THR A 85 -0.14 -5.13 19.16
C THR A 85 1.17 -4.47 19.56
N LEU A 86 1.29 -3.18 19.29
CA LEU A 86 2.43 -2.34 19.64
C LEU A 86 2.30 -1.82 21.07
N GLY A 87 3.42 -1.44 21.68
CA GLY A 87 3.43 -0.68 22.94
C GLY A 87 2.87 0.74 22.76
N ASP A 88 3.24 1.37 21.64
CA ASP A 88 2.80 2.73 21.28
C ASP A 88 1.68 2.72 20.23
N ASP A 89 0.90 3.81 20.20
CA ASP A 89 -0.13 4.03 19.19
C ASP A 89 0.46 4.44 17.84
N PHE A 90 -0.12 3.93 16.75
CA PHE A 90 0.28 4.26 15.39
C PHE A 90 -0.92 4.67 14.52
N ASN A 91 -0.89 5.90 14.03
CA ASN A 91 -1.89 6.42 13.10
C ASN A 91 -1.32 6.61 11.70
N TYR A 92 -2.04 6.10 10.70
CA TYR A 92 -1.64 6.26 9.30
C TYR A 92 -1.80 7.72 8.85
N PRO A 93 -0.85 8.26 8.06
CA PRO A 93 -0.99 9.59 7.48
C PRO A 93 -2.24 9.66 6.61
N PRO A 94 -2.95 10.80 6.53
CA PRO A 94 -4.15 10.92 5.72
C PRO A 94 -3.90 10.52 4.26
N ARG A 95 -4.94 10.04 3.58
CA ARG A 95 -4.82 9.75 2.14
C ARG A 95 -4.59 11.07 1.39
N PRO A 96 -3.67 11.14 0.42
CA PRO A 96 -3.51 12.34 -0.40
C PRO A 96 -4.83 12.66 -1.12
N ILE A 97 -5.18 13.95 -1.16
CA ILE A 97 -6.46 14.47 -1.69
C ILE A 97 -6.50 14.35 -3.22
N GLU A 98 -5.38 14.64 -3.88
CA GLU A 98 -5.24 14.49 -5.33
C GLU A 98 -4.49 13.19 -5.64
N LEU A 99 -5.20 12.22 -6.21
CA LEU A 99 -4.59 11.02 -6.83
C LEU A 99 -4.33 11.24 -8.32
N LYS A 100 -4.46 12.49 -8.80
CA LYS A 100 -4.35 12.85 -10.21
C LYS A 100 -2.98 12.42 -10.74
N TYR A 101 -2.97 11.61 -11.79
CA TYR A 101 -1.79 11.02 -12.44
C TYR A 101 -1.01 9.97 -11.62
N SER A 102 -1.59 9.47 -10.52
CA SER A 102 -1.01 8.29 -9.84
C SER A 102 -1.30 7.01 -10.61
N ASP A 103 -0.40 6.02 -10.52
CA ASP A 103 -0.65 4.66 -11.04
C ASP A 103 -2.00 4.12 -10.56
N ALA A 104 -2.36 4.43 -9.31
CA ALA A 104 -3.63 4.03 -8.71
C ALA A 104 -4.85 4.62 -9.42
N GLU A 105 -4.76 5.84 -9.95
CA GLU A 105 -5.82 6.44 -10.76
C GLU A 105 -5.87 5.80 -12.15
N LEU A 106 -4.74 5.65 -12.82
CA LEU A 106 -4.64 4.94 -14.12
C LEU A 106 -5.24 3.53 -14.03
N PHE A 107 -4.89 2.78 -12.98
CA PHE A 107 -5.47 1.47 -12.72
C PHE A 107 -6.99 1.49 -12.51
N ARG A 108 -7.53 2.55 -11.88
CA ARG A 108 -8.99 2.71 -11.70
C ARG A 108 -9.66 3.03 -13.03
N GLU A 109 -9.06 3.90 -13.83
CA GLU A 109 -9.56 4.26 -15.16
C GLU A 109 -9.55 3.07 -16.11
N ASP A 110 -8.47 2.31 -16.17
CA ASP A 110 -8.36 1.07 -16.93
C ASP A 110 -9.37 0.03 -16.48
N ARG A 111 -9.59 -0.10 -15.17
CA ARG A 111 -10.62 -1.00 -14.63
C ARG A 111 -12.02 -0.56 -15.07
N LYS A 112 -12.33 0.73 -14.98
CA LYS A 112 -13.60 1.30 -15.47
C LYS A 112 -13.77 1.09 -16.97
N SER A 113 -12.72 1.34 -17.75
CA SER A 113 -12.70 1.15 -19.21
C SER A 113 -12.90 -0.31 -19.59
N ARG A 114 -12.25 -1.26 -18.90
CA ARG A 114 -12.49 -2.71 -19.08
C ARG A 114 -13.91 -3.11 -18.73
N TYR A 115 -14.43 -2.64 -17.59
CA TYR A 115 -15.81 -2.92 -17.19
C TYR A 115 -16.82 -2.39 -18.22
N ARG A 116 -16.58 -1.18 -18.77
CA ARG A 116 -17.39 -0.61 -19.86
C ARG A 116 -17.32 -1.44 -21.14
N LYS A 117 -16.16 -1.99 -21.51
CA LYS A 117 -16.01 -2.89 -22.67
C LYS A 117 -16.78 -4.20 -22.48
N LEU A 118 -16.76 -4.76 -21.26
CA LEU A 118 -17.49 -5.99 -20.92
C LEU A 118 -19.01 -5.81 -20.90
N ALA A 119 -19.50 -4.60 -20.60
CA ALA A 119 -20.93 -4.28 -20.58
C ALA A 119 -21.59 -4.13 -21.97
N GLY A 120 -20.86 -4.41 -23.06
CA GLY A 120 -21.38 -4.40 -24.44
C GLY A 120 -21.15 -3.11 -25.21
N TRP A 121 -21.35 -3.20 -26.53
CA TRP A 121 -21.12 -2.12 -27.51
C TRP A 121 -22.30 -1.14 -27.49
N LYS A 122 -22.19 -0.09 -26.67
CA LYS A 122 -22.94 1.15 -26.92
C LYS A 122 -21.99 2.14 -27.62
N SER A 123 -22.42 2.66 -28.76
CA SER A 123 -21.72 3.74 -29.49
C SER A 123 -21.35 4.86 -28.50
N ARG A 124 -20.10 5.31 -28.55
CA ARG A 124 -19.64 6.44 -27.75
C ARG A 124 -20.13 7.74 -28.42
N PRO A 125 -20.72 8.70 -27.69
CA PRO A 125 -20.59 10.08 -28.13
C PRO A 125 -19.10 10.49 -28.00
N ILE A 126 -18.63 11.32 -28.93
CA ILE A 126 -17.26 11.85 -29.16
C ILE A 126 -16.49 12.34 -27.90
N ARG A 127 -17.14 12.43 -26.73
CA ARG A 127 -16.65 12.97 -25.45
C ARG A 127 -15.38 12.33 -24.85
N VAL A 128 -14.97 11.12 -25.24
CA VAL A 128 -13.82 10.44 -24.58
C VAL A 128 -12.46 10.95 -25.09
N LEU A 129 -12.33 11.26 -26.38
CA LEU A 129 -11.09 11.78 -26.97
C LEU A 129 -10.87 13.25 -26.57
N VAL A 130 -11.93 14.05 -26.63
CA VAL A 130 -11.92 15.46 -26.17
C VAL A 130 -11.46 15.55 -24.72
N LYS A 131 -11.92 14.63 -23.86
CA LYS A 131 -11.51 14.59 -22.45
C LYS A 131 -10.05 14.18 -22.24
N GLN A 132 -9.45 13.41 -23.16
CA GLN A 132 -8.03 13.07 -23.06
C GLN A 132 -7.15 14.29 -23.38
N GLU A 133 -7.44 15.01 -24.46
CA GLU A 133 -6.71 16.22 -24.85
C GLU A 133 -6.80 17.32 -23.79
N GLU A 134 -8.00 17.56 -23.25
CA GLU A 134 -8.21 18.48 -22.13
C GLU A 134 -7.39 18.08 -20.90
N ASN A 135 -7.36 16.79 -20.57
CA ASN A 135 -6.58 16.27 -19.44
C ASN A 135 -5.06 16.41 -19.63
N TYR A 136 -4.55 16.31 -20.87
CA TYR A 136 -3.13 16.52 -21.18
C TYR A 136 -2.74 17.99 -21.06
N LYS A 137 -3.55 18.92 -21.59
CA LYS A 137 -3.31 20.37 -21.46
C LYS A 137 -3.30 20.82 -20.00
N LEU A 138 -4.27 20.35 -19.21
CA LEU A 138 -4.34 20.60 -17.77
C LEU A 138 -3.13 20.04 -17.00
N LYS A 139 -2.53 18.95 -17.48
CA LYS A 139 -1.31 18.38 -16.88
C LYS A 139 -0.12 19.32 -17.08
N GLU A 140 0.09 19.76 -18.33
CA GLU A 140 1.19 20.65 -18.67
C GLU A 140 1.11 21.99 -17.92
N GLU A 141 -0.08 22.56 -17.77
CA GLU A 141 -0.29 23.80 -17.01
C GLU A 141 0.02 23.64 -15.52
N LYS A 142 -0.38 22.51 -14.92
CA LYS A 142 -0.07 22.22 -13.52
C LYS A 142 1.42 22.00 -13.29
N ASP A 143 2.09 21.28 -14.19
CA ASP A 143 3.53 21.04 -14.08
C ASP A 143 4.33 22.35 -14.20
N LYS A 144 3.84 23.32 -15.00
CA LYS A 144 4.39 24.69 -15.05
C LYS A 144 4.20 25.44 -13.72
N GLN A 145 2.99 25.45 -13.16
CA GLN A 145 2.73 26.12 -11.88
C GLN A 145 3.53 25.52 -10.70
N ILE A 146 3.78 24.21 -10.71
CA ILE A 146 4.60 23.55 -9.69
C ILE A 146 6.07 23.98 -9.84
N LYS A 147 6.59 24.06 -11.07
CA LYS A 147 7.95 24.57 -11.32
C LYS A 147 8.11 26.02 -10.88
N GLU A 148 7.14 26.88 -11.18
CA GLU A 148 7.14 28.28 -10.76
C GLU A 148 7.13 28.40 -9.23
N ARG A 149 6.23 27.67 -8.55
CA ARG A 149 6.21 27.65 -7.08
C ARG A 149 7.54 27.17 -6.48
N ASN A 150 8.16 26.15 -7.06
CA ASN A 150 9.45 25.66 -6.55
C ASN A 150 10.59 26.66 -6.77
N LEU A 151 10.59 27.39 -7.90
CA LEU A 151 11.54 28.47 -8.17
C LEU A 151 11.36 29.66 -7.20
N ASP A 152 10.12 29.98 -6.81
CA ASP A 152 9.84 31.04 -5.85
C ASP A 152 10.28 30.66 -4.43
N VAL A 153 10.11 29.38 -4.05
CA VAL A 153 10.64 28.83 -2.78
C VAL A 153 12.16 28.91 -2.76
N GLU A 154 12.84 28.46 -3.82
CA GLU A 154 14.32 28.52 -3.92
C GLU A 154 14.86 29.96 -3.87
N LYS A 155 14.14 30.94 -4.44
CA LYS A 155 14.50 32.36 -4.35
C LYS A 155 14.27 32.96 -2.96
N SER A 156 13.32 32.42 -2.19
CA SER A 156 13.05 32.88 -0.82
C SER A 156 14.03 32.32 0.21
N GLU A 157 14.68 31.18 -0.09
CA GLU A 157 15.68 30.55 0.77
C GLU A 157 17.12 31.02 0.46
N GLY A 158 17.33 31.72 -0.68
CA GLY A 158 18.62 32.23 -1.14
C GLY A 158 18.91 33.70 -0.83
N ASN A 159 18.03 34.40 -0.10
CA ASN A 159 18.21 35.76 0.44
C ASN A 159 18.20 35.72 1.97
#